data_AF-A0A6B1FA53-F1
#
_entry.id   AF-A0A6B1FA53-F1
#
_cell.length_a   1.000
_cell.length_b   1.000
_cell.length_c   1.000
_cell.angle_alpha   90.00
_cell.angle_beta   90.00
_cell.angle_gamma   90.00
#
_symmetry.space_group_name_H-M   'P 1'
#
loop_
_entity.id
_entity.type
_entity.pdbx_description
1 polymer ?
#
loop_
_entity_poly.entity_id
_entity_poly.type
_entity_poly.pdbx_seq_one_letter_code
_entity_poly.pdbx_strand_id
1 'polypeptide(L)'
;MRQCLRCGYRGDGIPYFRKPLHAVLLAAVSFPTFGLGGLVYYASHRRNLVCPDCGHGWEHARKPGEVAAVESPPQVPSRPGGAPSPSGTGPVPPSGIGRRVVGVGLGVVALLSILAGVVDGFVPEAVVTGSIFGMGGSGMFLWGWQALQWRRRAVMQALGRRVLRMATDRGGVLTVTEVAAELDLSLEAAEKLMIGMDDGFRVRSDITDQGVLYYEFPELRHQERLQPGKEA
;
A
#
# COMPACT_ATOMS: atom_id res chain seq x y z
N MET A 1 -19.38 -4.68 -20.68
CA MET A 1 -19.01 -3.34 -20.15
C MET A 1 -18.54 -3.51 -18.72
N ARG A 2 -17.51 -2.80 -18.25
CA ARG A 2 -17.06 -2.86 -16.84
C ARG A 2 -17.44 -1.57 -16.10
N GLN A 3 -17.49 -1.60 -14.77
CA GLN A 3 -17.80 -0.47 -13.91
C GLN A 3 -16.59 -0.09 -13.04
N CYS A 4 -16.26 1.19 -13.00
CA CYS A 4 -15.21 1.74 -12.14
C CYS A 4 -15.66 1.73 -10.67
N LEU A 5 -14.81 1.20 -9.77
CA LEU A 5 -15.10 1.13 -8.33
C LEU A 5 -15.09 2.48 -7.62
N ARG A 6 -14.39 3.48 -8.18
CA ARG A 6 -14.21 4.78 -7.52
C ARG A 6 -15.28 5.81 -7.88
N CYS A 7 -15.68 5.89 -9.15
CA CYS A 7 -16.65 6.88 -9.63
C CYS A 7 -17.89 6.28 -10.30
N GLY A 8 -17.99 4.96 -10.41
CA GLY A 8 -19.17 4.29 -10.99
C GLY A 8 -19.27 4.35 -12.52
N TYR A 9 -18.31 4.97 -13.23
CA TYR A 9 -18.30 5.03 -14.70
C TYR A 9 -18.42 3.63 -15.33
N ARG A 10 -19.35 3.47 -16.28
CA ARG A 10 -19.60 2.24 -17.03
C ARG A 10 -19.09 2.38 -18.46
N GLY A 11 -18.19 1.50 -18.87
CA GLY A 11 -17.61 1.55 -20.21
C GLY A 11 -16.39 0.65 -20.34
N ASP A 12 -15.47 1.06 -21.21
CA ASP A 12 -14.14 0.46 -21.35
C ASP A 12 -13.07 1.44 -20.86
N GLY A 13 -11.96 0.88 -20.39
CA GLY A 13 -10.81 1.68 -19.96
C GLY A 13 -10.12 2.30 -21.16
N ILE A 14 -9.58 3.50 -21.00
CA ILE A 14 -8.77 4.15 -22.03
C ILE A 14 -7.28 3.93 -21.74
N PRO A 15 -6.41 3.89 -22.76
CA PRO A 15 -4.96 3.83 -22.56
C PRO A 15 -4.46 4.94 -21.62
N TYR A 16 -3.55 4.59 -20.71
CA TYR A 16 -3.01 5.48 -19.68
C TYR A 16 -2.61 6.87 -20.22
N PHE A 17 -1.87 6.91 -21.32
CA PHE A 17 -1.34 8.15 -21.90
C PHE A 17 -2.33 8.96 -22.74
N ARG A 18 -3.58 8.50 -22.93
CA ARG A 18 -4.61 9.33 -23.58
C ARG A 18 -5.15 10.44 -22.68
N LYS A 19 -4.95 10.35 -21.36
CA LYS A 19 -5.28 11.48 -20.48
C LYS A 19 -4.19 12.55 -20.54
N PRO A 20 -4.56 13.83 -20.73
CA PRO A 20 -3.59 14.93 -20.82
C PRO A 20 -2.72 15.03 -19.56
N LEU A 21 -3.29 14.78 -18.38
CA LEU A 21 -2.55 14.78 -17.11
C LEU A 21 -1.39 13.76 -17.10
N HIS A 22 -1.62 12.56 -17.63
CA HIS A 22 -0.58 11.51 -17.69
C HIS A 22 0.48 11.78 -18.76
N ALA A 23 0.11 12.44 -19.85
CA ALA A 23 1.05 12.93 -20.86
C ALA A 23 1.94 14.05 -20.30
N VAL A 24 1.36 14.99 -19.54
CA VAL A 24 2.12 16.03 -18.83
C VAL A 24 3.09 15.40 -17.82
N LEU A 25 2.67 14.38 -17.07
CA LEU A 25 3.55 13.70 -16.13
C LEU A 25 4.70 12.95 -16.83
N LEU A 26 4.43 12.33 -17.99
CA LEU A 26 5.48 11.76 -18.84
C LEU A 26 6.49 12.84 -19.25
N ALA A 27 6.02 14.01 -19.72
CA ALA A 27 6.90 15.11 -20.09
C ALA A 27 7.71 15.64 -18.89
N ALA A 28 7.07 15.78 -17.74
CA ALA A 28 7.70 16.24 -16.50
C ALA A 28 8.79 15.28 -15.99
N VAL A 29 8.61 13.97 -16.15
CA VAL A 29 9.64 12.96 -15.83
C VAL A 29 10.73 12.91 -16.90
N SER A 30 10.37 13.11 -18.17
CA SER A 30 11.29 13.09 -19.31
C SER A 30 12.28 14.27 -19.27
N PHE A 31 11.79 15.48 -18.99
CA PHE A 31 12.58 16.71 -19.06
C PHE A 31 13.87 16.70 -18.20
N PRO A 32 13.83 16.39 -16.89
CA PRO A 32 15.03 16.39 -16.05
C PRO A 32 15.94 15.19 -16.29
N THR A 33 15.46 14.15 -16.99
CA THR A 33 16.19 12.90 -17.22
C THR A 33 16.68 12.75 -18.65
N PHE A 34 16.66 13.83 -19.44
CA PHE A 34 17.01 13.81 -20.87
C PHE A 34 16.27 12.69 -21.64
N GLY A 35 15.01 12.43 -21.25
CA GLY A 35 14.15 11.42 -21.86
C GLY A 35 14.30 10.01 -21.30
N LEU A 36 15.40 9.64 -20.63
CA LEU A 36 15.60 8.26 -20.13
C LEU A 36 14.57 7.85 -19.08
N GLY A 37 14.30 8.71 -18.10
CA GLY A 37 13.27 8.49 -17.09
C GLY A 37 11.87 8.44 -17.73
N GLY A 38 11.64 9.27 -18.73
CA GLY A 38 10.44 9.25 -19.57
C GLY A 38 10.23 7.91 -20.28
N LEU A 39 11.30 7.35 -20.85
CA LEU A 39 11.26 6.11 -21.62
C LEU A 39 10.94 4.91 -20.73
N VAL A 40 11.55 4.85 -19.54
CA VAL A 40 11.25 3.84 -18.50
C VAL A 40 9.82 4.01 -17.99
N TYR A 41 9.39 5.25 -17.73
CA TYR A 41 8.03 5.56 -17.30
C TYR A 41 6.99 5.17 -18.34
N TYR A 42 7.24 5.48 -19.61
CA TYR A 42 6.41 5.09 -20.74
C TYR A 42 6.32 3.57 -20.88
N ALA A 43 7.46 2.86 -20.87
CA ALA A 43 7.49 1.41 -21.04
C ALA A 43 6.70 0.67 -19.94
N SER A 44 6.78 1.15 -18.70
CA SER A 44 6.07 0.56 -17.55
C SER A 44 4.56 0.84 -17.55
N HIS A 45 4.11 1.97 -18.09
CA HIS A 45 2.71 2.39 -18.01
C HIS A 45 1.91 2.29 -19.33
N ARG A 46 2.57 2.07 -20.48
CA ARG A 46 1.91 2.08 -21.81
C ARG A 46 0.84 1.00 -21.99
N ARG A 47 0.89 -0.08 -21.20
CA ARG A 47 -0.09 -1.18 -21.24
C ARG A 47 -1.23 -1.01 -20.24
N ASN A 48 -1.15 0.00 -19.36
CA ASN A 48 -2.16 0.21 -18.34
C ASN A 48 -3.39 0.90 -18.95
N LEU A 49 -4.56 0.48 -18.48
CA LEU A 49 -5.84 1.09 -18.82
C LEU A 49 -6.31 1.87 -17.59
N VAL A 50 -6.92 3.04 -17.81
CA VAL A 50 -7.45 3.90 -16.74
C VAL A 50 -8.88 4.32 -17.01
N CYS A 51 -9.60 4.64 -15.94
CA CYS A 51 -10.93 5.20 -16.03
C CYS A 51 -10.89 6.59 -16.71
N PRO A 52 -11.69 6.83 -17.78
CA PRO A 52 -11.71 8.13 -18.45
C PRO A 52 -12.17 9.26 -17.54
N ASP A 53 -13.04 8.95 -16.56
CA ASP A 53 -13.57 9.94 -15.63
C ASP A 53 -12.55 10.21 -14.48
N CYS A 54 -12.39 9.29 -13.53
CA CYS A 54 -11.54 9.52 -12.35
C CYS A 54 -10.03 9.19 -12.49
N GLY A 55 -9.59 8.54 -13.57
CA GLY A 55 -8.17 8.19 -13.78
C GLY A 55 -7.65 7.01 -12.94
N HIS A 56 -8.52 6.31 -12.20
CA HIS A 56 -8.13 5.10 -11.46
C HIS A 56 -7.76 3.96 -12.42
N GLY A 57 -6.83 3.07 -11.99
CA GLY A 57 -6.45 1.86 -12.72
C GLY A 57 -7.66 0.98 -13.04
N TRP A 58 -7.77 0.56 -14.30
CA TRP A 58 -8.88 -0.21 -14.83
C TRP A 58 -8.71 -1.72 -14.61
N GLU A 59 -7.58 -2.16 -14.06
CA GLU A 59 -7.35 -3.57 -13.71
C GLU A 59 -8.34 -4.09 -12.65
N HIS A 60 -8.94 -3.21 -11.85
CA HIS A 60 -9.93 -3.54 -10.82
C HIS A 60 -11.39 -3.27 -11.23
N ALA A 61 -11.67 -2.96 -12.51
CA ALA A 61 -13.03 -2.66 -12.95
C ALA A 61 -13.91 -3.93 -12.95
N ARG A 62 -15.07 -3.90 -12.26
CA ARG A 62 -15.98 -5.05 -12.13
C ARG A 62 -16.83 -5.24 -13.39
N LYS A 63 -17.16 -6.47 -13.76
CA LYS A 63 -18.26 -6.71 -14.70
C LYS A 63 -19.60 -6.53 -13.96
N PRO A 64 -20.60 -5.84 -14.55
CA PRO A 64 -21.96 -5.79 -14.04
C PRO A 64 -22.49 -7.21 -13.87
N GLY A 65 -22.96 -7.55 -12.66
CA GLY A 65 -23.51 -8.86 -12.34
C GLY A 65 -22.50 -9.91 -11.87
N GLU A 66 -21.20 -9.62 -11.85
CA GLU A 66 -20.20 -10.50 -11.24
C GLU A 66 -20.21 -10.27 -9.72
N VAL A 67 -21.04 -11.06 -9.02
CA VAL A 67 -20.95 -11.22 -7.57
C VAL A 67 -19.57 -11.77 -7.28
N ALA A 68 -18.81 -11.11 -6.41
CA ALA A 68 -17.41 -11.41 -6.13
C ALA A 68 -17.23 -12.91 -5.83
N ALA A 69 -16.74 -13.67 -6.82
CA ALA A 69 -16.03 -14.89 -6.53
C ALA A 69 -14.84 -14.46 -5.68
N VAL A 70 -14.84 -14.90 -4.43
CA VAL A 70 -13.74 -14.67 -3.49
C VAL A 70 -12.50 -15.27 -4.12
N GLU A 71 -11.71 -14.43 -4.80
CA GLU A 71 -10.38 -14.80 -5.24
C GLU A 71 -9.60 -15.08 -3.97
N SER A 72 -9.35 -16.37 -3.74
CA SER A 72 -8.59 -16.83 -2.59
C SER A 72 -7.28 -16.05 -2.57
N PRO A 73 -6.89 -15.46 -1.43
CA PRO A 73 -5.66 -14.68 -1.36
C PRO A 73 -4.48 -15.51 -1.88
N PRO A 74 -3.51 -14.89 -2.57
CA PRO A 74 -2.38 -15.61 -3.13
C PRO A 74 -1.73 -16.46 -2.05
N GLN A 75 -1.69 -17.77 -2.29
CA GLN A 75 -1.04 -18.72 -1.39
C GLN A 75 0.40 -18.27 -1.19
N VAL A 76 0.66 -17.69 -0.02
CA VAL A 76 2.01 -17.39 0.43
C VAL A 76 2.75 -18.72 0.49
N PRO A 77 3.89 -18.88 -0.20
CA PRO A 77 4.63 -20.14 -0.18
C PRO A 77 4.92 -20.53 1.26
N SER A 78 4.37 -21.67 1.66
CA SER A 78 4.49 -22.22 3.01
C SER A 78 5.95 -22.54 3.27
N ARG A 79 6.59 -21.73 4.12
CA ARG A 79 7.95 -22.01 4.60
C ARG A 79 7.90 -23.25 5.50
N PRO A 80 8.83 -24.20 5.38
CA PRO A 80 8.79 -25.42 6.17
C PRO A 80 9.02 -25.12 7.66
N GLY A 81 8.15 -25.66 8.51
CA GLY A 81 8.49 -26.12 9.86
C GLY A 81 9.04 -25.06 10.84
N GLY A 82 8.13 -24.31 11.46
CA GLY A 82 8.40 -23.64 12.73
C GLY A 82 7.10 -23.52 13.51
N ALA A 83 6.97 -24.26 14.60
CA ALA A 83 5.79 -24.22 15.46
C ALA A 83 5.46 -22.77 15.87
N PRO A 84 4.17 -22.37 15.92
CA PRO A 84 3.80 -21.04 16.33
C PRO A 84 4.11 -20.87 17.83
N SER A 85 5.13 -20.08 18.13
CA SER A 85 5.38 -19.61 19.49
C SER A 85 4.26 -18.63 19.90
N PRO A 86 3.66 -18.77 21.09
CA PRO A 86 2.53 -17.94 21.53
C PRO A 86 2.91 -16.48 21.87
N SER A 87 4.20 -16.12 21.86
CA SER A 87 4.64 -14.73 21.93
C SER A 87 4.64 -14.10 20.52
N GLY A 88 3.55 -13.39 20.19
CA GLY A 88 3.28 -12.72 18.91
C GLY A 88 4.19 -11.53 18.56
N THR A 89 5.50 -11.67 18.79
CA THR A 89 6.55 -10.73 18.44
C THR A 89 7.59 -11.43 17.57
N GLY A 90 7.15 -11.94 16.42
CA GLY A 90 8.09 -12.33 15.37
C GLY A 90 9.04 -11.16 15.08
N PRO A 91 10.35 -11.41 14.86
CA PRO A 91 11.33 -10.36 14.68
C PRO A 91 10.89 -9.45 13.52
N VAL A 92 10.66 -8.18 13.84
CA VAL A 92 10.24 -7.18 12.86
C VAL A 92 11.41 -7.00 11.88
N PRO A 93 11.18 -7.03 10.55
CA PRO A 93 12.26 -6.88 9.59
C PRO A 93 13.00 -5.55 9.82
N PRO A 94 14.33 -5.52 9.62
CA PRO A 94 15.14 -4.34 9.88
C PRO A 94 14.65 -3.15 9.04
N SER A 95 14.73 -1.95 9.63
CA SER A 95 14.10 -0.71 9.13
C SER A 95 14.65 -0.17 7.79
N GLY A 96 15.64 -0.84 7.20
CA GLY A 96 16.27 -0.46 5.93
C GLY A 96 16.90 0.94 5.95
N ILE A 97 17.09 1.56 7.12
CA ILE A 97 17.56 2.94 7.26
C ILE A 97 18.94 3.12 6.61
N GLY A 98 19.89 2.21 6.89
CA GLY A 98 21.24 2.29 6.32
C GLY A 98 21.25 2.35 4.79
N ARG A 99 20.41 1.54 4.13
CA ARG A 99 20.32 1.51 2.66
C ARG A 99 19.77 2.82 2.09
N ARG A 100 18.84 3.47 2.81
CA ARG A 100 18.30 4.77 2.41
C ARG A 100 19.34 5.88 2.57
N VAL A 101 20.07 5.90 3.67
CA VAL A 101 21.14 6.87 3.91
C VAL A 101 22.23 6.75 2.84
N VAL A 102 22.65 5.53 2.51
CA VAL A 102 23.62 5.29 1.43
C VAL A 102 23.05 5.73 0.08
N GLY A 103 21.80 5.40 -0.24
CA GLY A 103 21.14 5.83 -1.47
C GLY A 103 21.08 7.35 -1.64
N VAL A 104 20.72 8.07 -0.57
CA VAL A 104 20.73 9.55 -0.54
C VAL A 104 22.15 10.08 -0.71
N GLY A 105 23.13 9.51 -0.01
CA GLY A 105 24.54 9.90 -0.14
C GLY A 105 25.05 9.78 -1.58
N LEU A 106 24.77 8.65 -2.24
CA LEU A 106 25.11 8.44 -3.65
C LEU A 106 24.40 9.43 -4.58
N GLY A 107 23.14 9.76 -4.30
CA GLY A 107 22.40 10.79 -5.04
C GLY A 107 23.01 12.19 -4.92
N VAL A 108 23.52 12.55 -3.74
CA VAL A 108 24.24 13.82 -3.53
C VAL A 108 25.57 13.83 -4.28
N VAL A 109 26.35 12.75 -4.22
CA VAL A 109 27.61 12.62 -4.97
C VAL A 109 27.38 12.71 -6.47
N ALA A 110 26.32 12.07 -6.97
CA ALA A 110 25.90 12.15 -8.37
C ALA A 110 25.61 13.59 -8.79
N LEU A 111 24.80 14.30 -8.00
CA LEU A 111 24.43 15.68 -8.27
C LEU A 111 25.65 16.61 -8.28
N LEU A 112 26.54 16.48 -7.29
CA LEU A 112 27.77 17.28 -7.21
C LEU A 112 28.70 17.02 -8.39
N SER A 113 28.84 15.76 -8.82
CA SER A 113 29.66 15.39 -9.98
C SER A 113 29.13 15.99 -11.28
N ILE A 114 27.81 15.98 -11.47
CA ILE A 114 27.17 16.60 -12.63
C ILE A 114 27.35 18.12 -12.61
N LEU A 115 27.16 18.76 -11.45
CA LEU A 115 27.35 20.21 -11.29
C LEU A 115 28.79 20.64 -11.62
N ALA A 116 29.79 19.94 -11.08
CA ALA A 116 31.19 20.21 -11.37
C ALA A 116 31.49 20.07 -12.88
N GLY A 117 30.99 19.00 -13.51
CA GLY A 117 31.15 18.79 -14.95
C GLY A 117 30.56 19.91 -15.81
N VAL A 118 29.45 20.53 -15.38
CA VAL A 118 28.80 21.64 -16.10
C VAL A 118 29.55 22.96 -15.93
N VAL A 119 30.03 23.27 -14.72
CA VAL A 119 30.70 24.54 -14.41
C VAL A 119 32.05 24.67 -15.14
N ASP A 120 32.80 23.58 -15.26
CA ASP A 120 34.15 23.59 -15.87
C ASP A 120 34.17 23.44 -17.40
N GLY A 121 33.04 23.72 -18.08
CA GLY A 121 32.98 23.70 -19.54
C GLY A 121 32.62 22.35 -20.16
N PHE A 122 31.77 21.57 -19.48
CA PHE A 122 31.21 20.29 -19.94
C PHE A 122 32.25 19.18 -20.07
N VAL A 123 32.75 18.68 -18.93
CA VAL A 123 33.60 17.49 -18.87
C VAL A 123 32.73 16.23 -18.93
N PRO A 124 32.70 15.47 -20.05
CA PRO A 124 31.77 14.35 -20.23
C PRO A 124 31.99 13.21 -19.22
N GLU A 125 33.23 13.03 -18.74
CA GLU A 125 33.56 11.99 -17.75
C GLU A 125 32.89 12.22 -16.39
N ALA A 126 32.81 13.47 -15.95
CA ALA A 126 32.15 13.84 -14.70
C ALA A 126 30.62 13.60 -14.78
N VAL A 127 30.02 13.87 -15.94
CA VAL A 127 28.60 13.62 -16.21
C VAL A 127 28.29 12.12 -16.25
N VAL A 128 29.12 11.31 -16.90
CA VAL A 128 28.98 9.84 -16.93
C VAL A 128 29.10 9.26 -15.53
N THR A 129 30.11 9.68 -14.78
CA THR A 129 30.35 9.22 -13.40
C THR A 129 29.18 9.58 -12.49
N GLY A 130 28.70 10.82 -12.56
CA GLY A 130 27.52 11.26 -11.81
C GLY A 130 26.28 10.45 -12.15
N SER A 131 26.08 10.09 -13.42
CA SER A 131 24.93 9.28 -13.86
C SER A 131 24.93 7.86 -13.27
N ILE A 132 26.10 7.21 -13.21
CA ILE A 132 26.26 5.88 -12.61
C ILE A 132 25.90 5.92 -11.13
N PHE A 133 26.44 6.90 -10.39
CA PHE A 133 26.11 7.06 -8.97
C PHE A 133 24.65 7.43 -8.75
N GLY A 134 24.04 8.22 -9.64
CA GLY A 134 22.63 8.60 -9.57
C GLY A 134 21.70 7.40 -9.73
N MET A 135 21.98 6.52 -10.69
CA MET A 135 21.24 5.27 -10.86
C MET A 135 21.41 4.33 -9.66
N GLY A 136 22.65 4.14 -9.18
CA GLY A 136 22.94 3.32 -8.01
C GLY A 136 22.26 3.82 -6.74
N GLY A 137 22.32 5.13 -6.48
CA GLY A 137 21.70 5.78 -5.33
C GLY A 137 20.18 5.66 -5.34
N SER A 138 19.56 5.91 -6.51
CA SER A 138 18.11 5.79 -6.69
C SER A 138 17.63 4.35 -6.47
N GLY A 139 18.34 3.36 -7.00
CA GLY A 139 18.02 1.94 -6.80
C GLY A 139 18.10 1.52 -5.33
N MET A 140 19.16 1.91 -4.63
CA MET A 140 19.30 1.63 -3.19
C MET A 140 18.22 2.31 -2.36
N PHE A 141 17.86 3.55 -2.69
CA PHE A 141 16.80 4.28 -2.00
C PHE A 141 15.45 3.61 -2.18
N LEU A 142 15.08 3.25 -3.42
CA LEU A 142 13.80 2.58 -3.73
C LEU A 142 13.71 1.22 -3.02
N TRP A 143 14.79 0.45 -2.99
CA TRP A 143 14.83 -0.82 -2.25
C TRP A 143 14.67 -0.59 -0.73
N GLY A 144 15.36 0.41 -0.17
CA GLY A 144 15.20 0.77 1.24
C GLY A 144 13.78 1.23 1.58
N TRP A 145 13.13 1.99 0.68
CA TRP A 145 11.73 2.40 0.82
C TRP A 145 10.77 1.23 0.78
N GLN A 146 10.98 0.29 -0.15
CA GLN A 146 10.17 -0.92 -0.24
C GLN A 146 10.25 -1.72 1.07
N ALA A 147 11.44 -1.92 1.64
CA ALA A 147 11.58 -2.61 2.93
C ALA A 147 10.77 -1.94 4.06
N LEU A 148 10.70 -0.60 4.09
CA LEU A 148 9.89 0.13 5.06
C LEU A 148 8.39 -0.12 4.86
N GLN A 149 7.90 -0.11 3.62
CA GLN A 149 6.49 -0.37 3.31
C GLN A 149 6.09 -1.79 3.74
N TRP A 150 6.95 -2.77 3.53
CA TRP A 150 6.72 -4.16 3.97
C TRP A 150 6.67 -4.25 5.49
N ARG A 151 7.60 -3.57 6.19
CA ARG A 151 7.58 -3.48 7.66
C ARG A 151 6.29 -2.87 8.16
N ARG A 152 5.84 -1.76 7.57
CA ARG A 152 4.58 -1.10 7.93
C ARG A 152 3.40 -2.03 7.77
N ARG A 153 3.30 -2.74 6.63
CA ARG A 153 2.24 -3.74 6.39
C ARG A 153 2.27 -4.87 7.42
N ALA A 154 3.44 -5.42 7.75
CA ALA A 154 3.58 -6.49 8.73
C ALA A 154 3.16 -6.04 10.14
N VAL A 155 3.52 -4.81 10.54
CA VAL A 155 3.10 -4.23 11.83
C VAL A 155 1.58 -4.02 11.86
N MET A 156 1.00 -3.44 10.81
CA MET A 156 -0.45 -3.23 10.73
C MET A 156 -1.21 -4.56 10.75
N GLN A 157 -0.72 -5.60 10.07
CA GLN A 157 -1.30 -6.94 10.13
C GLN A 157 -1.18 -7.57 11.52
N ALA A 158 -0.06 -7.36 12.23
CA ALA A 158 0.09 -7.83 13.59
C ALA A 158 -0.89 -7.14 14.55
N LEU A 159 -1.06 -5.82 14.44
CA LEU A 159 -2.04 -5.05 15.20
C LEU A 159 -3.47 -5.48 14.88
N GLY A 160 -3.82 -5.60 13.59
CA GLY A 160 -5.15 -6.06 13.17
C GLY A 160 -5.52 -7.44 13.72
N ARG A 161 -4.57 -8.38 13.80
CA ARG A 161 -4.80 -9.68 14.48
C ARG A 161 -5.10 -9.54 15.97
N ARG A 162 -4.48 -8.57 16.65
CA ARG A 162 -4.76 -8.31 18.08
C ARG A 162 -6.14 -7.68 18.24
N VAL A 163 -6.52 -6.74 17.37
CA VAL A 163 -7.88 -6.17 17.33
C VAL A 163 -8.92 -7.26 17.11
N LEU A 164 -8.70 -8.21 16.19
CA LEU A 164 -9.64 -9.31 15.96
C LEU A 164 -9.81 -10.23 17.18
N ARG A 165 -8.72 -10.51 17.91
CA ARG A 165 -8.80 -11.25 19.18
C ARG A 165 -9.59 -10.47 20.22
N MET A 166 -9.26 -9.20 20.38
CA MET A 166 -9.97 -8.28 21.27
C MET A 166 -11.47 -8.18 20.95
N ALA A 167 -11.82 -8.15 19.66
CA ALA A 167 -13.20 -8.15 19.18
C ALA A 167 -13.89 -9.49 19.51
N THR A 168 -13.18 -10.61 19.40
CA THR A 168 -13.72 -11.93 19.77
C THR A 168 -14.05 -11.97 21.27
N ASP A 169 -13.14 -11.46 22.10
CA ASP A 169 -13.31 -11.42 23.55
C ASP A 169 -14.44 -10.46 23.99
N ARG A 170 -14.74 -9.43 23.18
CA ARG A 170 -15.80 -8.42 23.44
C ARG A 170 -17.07 -8.63 22.60
N GLY A 171 -17.28 -9.84 22.06
CA GLY A 171 -18.53 -10.18 21.36
C GLY A 171 -18.76 -9.42 20.05
N GLY A 172 -17.69 -9.00 19.38
CA GLY A 172 -17.71 -8.44 18.03
C GLY A 172 -18.02 -6.95 17.92
N VAL A 173 -17.95 -6.19 19.01
CA VAL A 173 -18.10 -4.72 18.99
C VAL A 173 -16.92 -4.08 19.70
N LEU A 174 -16.31 -3.06 19.09
CA LEU A 174 -15.19 -2.32 19.65
C LEU A 174 -15.30 -0.82 19.38
N THR A 175 -14.90 0.00 20.35
CA THR A 175 -14.70 1.44 20.17
C THR A 175 -13.23 1.77 19.96
N VAL A 176 -12.95 2.94 19.36
CA VAL A 176 -11.56 3.40 19.15
C VAL A 176 -10.82 3.58 20.47
N THR A 177 -11.51 4.07 21.50
CA THR A 177 -10.95 4.29 22.84
C THR A 177 -10.57 2.98 23.53
N GLU A 178 -11.39 1.93 23.40
CA GLU A 178 -11.05 0.61 23.91
C GLU A 178 -9.80 0.06 23.20
N VAL A 179 -9.74 0.16 21.88
CA VAL A 179 -8.58 -0.33 21.10
C VAL A 179 -7.31 0.44 21.46
N ALA A 180 -7.42 1.76 21.66
CA ALA A 180 -6.32 2.59 22.10
C ALA A 180 -5.80 2.16 23.48
N ALA A 181 -6.71 1.94 24.43
CA ALA A 181 -6.36 1.54 25.79
C ALA A 181 -5.75 0.12 25.86
N GLU A 182 -6.29 -0.83 25.11
CA GLU A 182 -5.85 -2.23 25.15
C GLU A 182 -4.51 -2.45 24.42
N LEU A 183 -4.28 -1.74 23.31
CA LEU A 183 -3.08 -1.91 22.50
C LEU A 183 -1.97 -0.89 22.80
N ASP A 184 -2.16 -0.05 23.82
CA ASP A 184 -1.26 1.07 24.18
C ASP A 184 -0.93 1.96 22.97
N LEU A 185 -1.98 2.33 22.23
CA LEU A 185 -1.90 3.17 21.04
C LEU A 185 -2.41 4.57 21.35
N SER A 186 -1.84 5.58 20.67
CA SER A 186 -2.48 6.90 20.66
C SER A 186 -3.86 6.81 20.00
N LEU A 187 -4.78 7.67 20.42
CA LEU A 187 -6.15 7.68 19.87
C LEU A 187 -6.16 7.81 18.34
N GLU A 188 -5.31 8.67 17.78
CA GLU A 188 -5.14 8.85 16.34
C GLU A 188 -4.61 7.58 15.64
N ALA A 189 -3.70 6.84 16.29
CA ALA A 189 -3.16 5.59 15.73
C ALA A 189 -4.20 4.46 15.77
N ALA A 190 -4.99 4.37 16.86
CA ALA A 190 -6.10 3.44 16.96
C ALA A 190 -7.18 3.74 15.93
N GLU A 191 -7.55 5.00 15.74
CA GLU A 191 -8.52 5.43 14.73
C GLU A 191 -8.06 5.05 13.32
N LYS A 192 -6.81 5.39 12.95
CA LYS A 192 -6.24 5.00 11.65
C LYS A 192 -6.18 3.49 11.45
N LEU A 193 -5.94 2.71 12.51
CA LEU A 193 -5.97 1.26 12.47
C LEU A 193 -7.39 0.75 12.20
N MET A 194 -8.39 1.25 12.92
CA MET A 194 -9.79 0.84 12.77
C MET A 194 -10.37 1.25 11.41
N ILE A 195 -10.12 2.49 10.95
CA ILE A 195 -10.47 2.94 9.59
C ILE A 195 -9.79 2.07 8.53
N GLY A 196 -8.54 1.67 8.75
CA GLY A 196 -7.82 0.78 7.83
C GLY A 196 -8.36 -0.65 7.79
N MET A 197 -9.14 -1.06 8.78
CA MET A 197 -9.81 -2.35 8.85
C MET A 197 -11.24 -2.31 8.33
N ASP A 198 -11.89 -1.15 8.33
CA ASP A 198 -13.23 -0.95 7.78
C ASP A 198 -13.24 -1.14 6.26
N ASP A 199 -13.83 -2.25 5.83
CA ASP A 199 -14.07 -2.58 4.42
C ASP A 199 -15.57 -2.50 4.06
N GLY A 200 -16.42 -2.08 5.00
CA GLY A 200 -17.88 -2.03 4.87
C GLY A 200 -18.56 -3.41 4.91
N PHE A 201 -17.83 -4.52 5.08
CA PHE A 201 -18.39 -5.86 5.06
C PHE A 201 -18.04 -6.67 6.31
N ARG A 202 -16.75 -6.83 6.61
CA ARG A 202 -16.20 -7.60 7.74
C ARG A 202 -16.05 -6.75 8.99
N VAL A 203 -15.75 -5.48 8.78
CA VAL A 203 -15.70 -4.46 9.82
C VAL A 203 -16.51 -3.29 9.29
N ARG A 204 -17.39 -2.74 10.12
CA ARG A 204 -18.24 -1.59 9.77
C ARG A 204 -18.24 -0.59 10.90
N SER A 205 -17.98 0.67 10.60
CA SER A 205 -18.23 1.75 11.55
C SER A 205 -19.70 2.14 11.57
N ASP A 206 -20.26 2.34 12.74
CA ASP A 206 -21.60 2.91 12.93
C ASP A 206 -21.60 3.84 14.15
N ILE A 207 -22.58 4.73 14.23
CA ILE A 207 -22.72 5.72 15.29
C ILE A 207 -23.98 5.39 16.08
N THR A 208 -23.84 5.21 17.38
CA THR A 208 -25.00 4.98 18.25
C THR A 208 -25.90 6.21 18.31
N ASP A 209 -27.14 6.05 18.78
CA ASP A 209 -28.05 7.18 19.04
C ASP A 209 -27.48 8.20 20.06
N GLN A 210 -26.47 7.80 20.81
CA GLN A 210 -25.74 8.64 21.77
C GLN A 210 -24.52 9.34 21.15
N GLY A 211 -24.30 9.20 19.84
CA GLY A 211 -23.19 9.84 19.12
C GLY A 211 -21.84 9.14 19.29
N VAL A 212 -21.82 7.89 19.74
CA VAL A 212 -20.57 7.13 19.95
C VAL A 212 -20.24 6.31 18.70
N LEU A 213 -19.07 6.53 18.11
CA LEU A 213 -18.55 5.73 17.01
C LEU A 213 -18.08 4.37 17.52
N TYR A 214 -18.69 3.30 17.00
CA TYR A 214 -18.30 1.93 17.28
C TYR A 214 -18.03 1.19 15.97
N TYR A 215 -17.23 0.14 16.07
CA TYR A 215 -16.90 -0.76 14.97
C TYR A 215 -17.49 -2.13 15.27
N GLU A 216 -18.34 -2.59 14.37
CA GLU A 216 -18.95 -3.91 14.43
C GLU A 216 -18.16 -4.90 13.57
N PHE A 217 -17.99 -6.12 14.08
CA PHE A 217 -17.42 -7.28 13.41
C PHE A 217 -18.54 -8.33 13.23
N PRO A 218 -19.34 -8.24 12.14
CA PRO A 218 -20.54 -9.05 12.00
C PRO A 218 -20.28 -10.55 12.03
N GLU A 219 -19.14 -11.00 11.48
CA GLU A 219 -18.74 -12.42 11.46
C GLU A 219 -18.56 -12.99 12.88
N LEU A 220 -18.06 -12.18 13.82
CA LEU A 220 -17.85 -12.58 15.21
C LEU A 220 -19.16 -12.57 16.01
N ARG A 221 -20.06 -11.60 15.75
CA ARG A 221 -21.39 -11.55 16.38
C ARG A 221 -22.30 -12.70 15.98
N HIS A 222 -22.21 -13.17 14.73
CA HIS A 222 -23.12 -14.18 14.19
C HIS A 222 -22.57 -15.61 14.31
N GLN A 223 -21.38 -15.79 14.91
CA GLN A 223 -20.73 -17.09 15.01
C GLN A 223 -21.54 -18.10 15.84
N GLU A 224 -22.35 -17.65 16.80
CA GLU A 224 -23.26 -18.51 17.57
C GLU A 224 -24.39 -19.12 16.73
N ARG A 225 -24.82 -18.48 15.63
CA ARG A 225 -25.88 -19.01 14.75
C ARG A 225 -25.39 -20.04 13.72
N LEU A 226 -24.08 -20.16 13.53
CA LEU A 226 -23.46 -21.05 12.54
C LEU A 226 -22.90 -22.33 13.16
N GLN A 227 -23.05 -22.55 14.48
CA GLN A 227 -22.84 -23.87 15.04
C GLN A 227 -23.93 -24.82 14.48
N PRO A 228 -23.56 -25.89 13.74
CA PRO A 228 -24.53 -26.91 13.38
C PRO A 228 -25.13 -27.47 14.67
N GLY A 229 -26.45 -27.65 14.66
CA GLY A 229 -27.25 -27.92 15.86
C GLY A 229 -26.56 -28.84 16.86
N LYS A 230 -26.49 -28.39 18.11
CA LYS A 230 -26.52 -29.33 19.23
C LYS A 230 -27.89 -30.02 19.18
N GLU A 231 -27.95 -31.11 18.45
CA GLU A 231 -28.94 -32.16 18.70
C GLU A 231 -28.52 -32.87 19.99
N ALA A 232 -29.22 -32.55 21.09
CA ALA A 232 -29.67 -33.45 22.16
C ALA A 232 -30.29 -32.61 23.29
#